data_AF-A0AAJ0EUY2-F1
#
_entry.id   AF-A0AAJ0EUY2-F1
#
_cell.length_a   1.000
_cell.length_b   1.000
_cell.length_c   1.000
_cell.angle_alpha   90.00
_cell.angle_beta   90.00
_cell.angle_gamma   90.00
#
_symmetry.space_group_name_H-M   'P 1'
#
loop_
_entity.id
_entity.type
_entity.pdbx_description
1 polymer ?
#
loop_
_entity_poly.entity_id
_entity_poly.type
_entity_poly.pdbx_seq_one_letter_code
_entity_poly.pdbx_strand_id
1 'polypeptide(L)'
;MVAGSLYGKKYSRIQIVAVILLTFGVITAAWSDSQSKSASKATEGSGKPAFGTGLVVLFVAQVLSAIMGLYTEETYKQYGPHWRENLFYSHLLSLPLFLPFAPSLIRQFRKLANSPPLSLPMAQLPGFGLSGDVGDGLFQLQIPSQLAYLVTNVVTQYACIRGVNLLAAVSSALTVTIVLNIRKLVSLLLSIWLFGNRLAAGTLIGAIIVFGAGGLYSLDSRAKTSRAQKNVGAK
;
A
#
# COMPACT_ATOMS: atom_id res chain seq x y z
N MET A 1 -11.21 9.86 8.90
CA MET A 1 -11.74 11.12 9.48
C MET A 1 -12.76 10.86 10.57
N VAL A 2 -13.87 10.16 10.28
CA VAL A 2 -14.93 9.89 11.28
C VAL A 2 -14.40 9.28 12.57
N ALA A 3 -13.64 8.17 12.48
CA ALA A 3 -13.03 7.54 13.65
C ALA A 3 -12.15 8.52 14.46
N GLY A 4 -11.32 9.33 13.80
CA GLY A 4 -10.51 10.33 14.49
C GLY A 4 -11.31 11.52 15.04
N SER A 5 -12.45 11.87 14.44
CA SER A 5 -13.35 12.91 14.96
C SER A 5 -14.06 12.44 16.23
N LEU A 6 -14.49 11.17 16.26
CA LEU A 6 -15.03 10.52 17.46
C LEU A 6 -13.97 10.43 18.57
N TYR A 7 -12.70 10.27 18.18
CA TYR A 7 -11.54 10.33 19.08
C TYR A 7 -11.05 11.77 19.40
N GLY A 8 -11.84 12.81 19.08
CA GLY A 8 -11.58 14.20 19.49
C GLY A 8 -10.71 15.04 18.53
N LYS A 9 -10.29 14.54 17.37
CA LYS A 9 -9.48 15.31 16.40
C LYS A 9 -10.34 16.27 15.56
N LYS A 10 -9.90 17.53 15.46
CA LYS A 10 -10.56 18.58 14.66
C LYS A 10 -9.92 18.73 13.28
N TYR A 11 -10.72 18.59 12.23
CA TYR A 11 -10.29 18.71 10.83
C TYR A 11 -10.65 20.07 10.23
N SER A 12 -9.83 20.54 9.28
CA SER A 12 -10.07 21.78 8.51
C SER A 12 -11.18 21.57 7.48
N ARG A 13 -11.88 22.65 7.08
CA ARG A 13 -12.86 22.62 5.99
C ARG A 13 -12.24 22.11 4.68
N ILE A 14 -10.98 22.49 4.42
CA ILE A 14 -10.23 22.05 3.22
C ILE A 14 -9.95 20.55 3.28
N GLN A 15 -9.59 20.01 4.46
CA GLN A 15 -9.39 18.58 4.65
C GLN A 15 -10.67 17.78 4.38
N ILE A 16 -11.83 18.28 4.79
CA ILE A 16 -13.12 17.62 4.55
C ILE A 16 -13.45 17.59 3.06
N VAL A 17 -13.33 18.74 2.37
CA VAL A 17 -13.55 18.83 0.93
C VAL A 17 -12.59 17.91 0.16
N ALA A 18 -11.32 17.87 0.55
CA ALA A 18 -10.34 16.98 -0.07
C ALA A 18 -10.72 15.49 0.11
N VAL A 19 -11.23 15.07 1.27
CA VAL A 19 -11.65 13.66 1.47
C VAL A 19 -12.89 13.32 0.66
N ILE A 20 -13.84 14.25 0.50
CA ILE A 20 -15.02 14.06 -0.36
C ILE A 20 -14.58 13.86 -1.82
N LEU A 21 -13.71 14.73 -2.33
CA LEU A 21 -13.16 14.64 -3.68
C LEU A 21 -12.38 13.33 -3.88
N LEU A 22 -11.57 12.93 -2.90
CA LEU A 22 -10.82 11.68 -2.95
C LEU A 22 -11.74 10.46 -3.01
N THR A 23 -12.84 10.49 -2.25
CA THR A 23 -13.85 9.42 -2.26
C THR A 23 -14.52 9.31 -3.63
N PHE A 24 -14.93 10.45 -4.21
CA PHE A 24 -15.53 10.49 -5.54
C PHE A 24 -14.57 9.98 -6.62
N GLY A 25 -13.31 10.45 -6.61
CA GLY A 25 -12.29 10.02 -7.57
C GLY A 25 -11.98 8.53 -7.51
N VAL A 26 -11.91 7.94 -6.31
CA VAL A 26 -11.72 6.49 -6.14
C VAL A 26 -12.92 5.70 -6.66
N ILE A 27 -14.15 6.15 -6.38
CA ILE A 27 -15.37 5.49 -6.87
C ILE A 27 -15.44 5.52 -8.40
N THR A 28 -15.18 6.68 -9.02
CA THR A 28 -15.16 6.83 -10.48
C THR A 28 -14.09 5.95 -11.11
N ALA A 29 -12.89 5.92 -10.55
CA ALA A 29 -11.80 5.08 -11.06
C ALA A 29 -12.14 3.58 -10.94
N ALA A 30 -12.61 3.14 -9.77
CA ALA A 30 -12.96 1.75 -9.51
C ALA A 30 -14.12 1.26 -10.38
N TRP A 31 -15.16 2.09 -10.56
CA TRP A 31 -16.30 1.74 -11.39
C TRP A 31 -15.91 1.69 -12.87
N SER A 32 -15.12 2.66 -13.36
CA SER A 32 -14.65 2.69 -14.74
C SER A 32 -13.74 1.48 -15.07
N ASP A 33 -12.81 1.13 -14.18
CA ASP A 33 -11.94 -0.04 -14.34
C ASP A 33 -12.74 -1.35 -14.34
N SER A 34 -13.72 -1.47 -13.43
CA SER A 34 -14.61 -2.63 -13.37
C SER A 34 -15.49 -2.76 -14.62
N GLN A 35 -15.96 -1.63 -15.17
CA GLN A 35 -16.77 -1.63 -16.39
C GLN A 35 -15.93 -2.03 -17.61
N SER A 36 -14.72 -1.50 -17.76
CA SER A 36 -13.83 -1.91 -18.86
C SER A 36 -13.48 -3.38 -18.81
N LYS A 37 -13.23 -3.94 -17.62
CA LYS A 37 -12.94 -5.37 -17.44
C LYS A 37 -14.16 -6.26 -17.67
N SER A 38 -15.35 -5.78 -17.32
CA SER A 38 -16.61 -6.50 -17.58
C SER A 38 -16.97 -6.52 -19.07
N ALA A 39 -16.72 -5.42 -19.79
CA ALA A 39 -16.94 -5.34 -21.23
C ALA A 39 -16.01 -6.29 -22.01
N SER A 40 -14.74 -6.43 -21.59
CA SER A 40 -13.79 -7.37 -22.18
C SER A 40 -14.06 -8.84 -21.86
N LYS A 41 -14.79 -9.14 -20.78
CA LYS A 41 -15.13 -10.52 -20.35
C LYS A 41 -16.50 -11.02 -20.82
N ALA A 42 -17.32 -10.18 -21.45
CA ALA A 42 -18.64 -10.57 -21.96
C ALA A 42 -18.59 -11.62 -23.09
N THR A 43 -17.41 -11.93 -23.63
CA THR A 43 -17.20 -12.93 -24.69
C THR A 43 -16.96 -14.35 -24.15
N GLU A 44 -16.63 -14.54 -22.87
CA GLU A 44 -16.45 -15.87 -22.27
C GLU A 44 -17.42 -16.06 -21.11
N GLY A 45 -18.47 -16.84 -21.34
CA GLY A 45 -19.48 -17.14 -20.34
C GLY A 45 -18.89 -17.88 -19.14
N SER A 46 -18.91 -17.26 -17.96
CA SER A 46 -19.07 -17.92 -16.65
C SER A 46 -18.97 -16.91 -15.49
N GLY A 47 -19.96 -16.95 -14.59
CA GLY A 47 -19.89 -16.42 -13.22
C GLY A 47 -19.62 -14.92 -13.06
N LYS A 48 -20.69 -14.13 -12.82
CA LYS A 48 -20.56 -12.73 -12.35
C LYS A 48 -19.57 -12.68 -11.18
N PRO A 49 -18.48 -11.91 -11.24
CA PRO A 49 -17.59 -11.78 -10.09
C PRO A 49 -18.36 -11.11 -8.95
N ALA A 50 -18.18 -11.63 -7.73
CA ALA A 50 -18.76 -11.09 -6.50
C ALA A 50 -18.10 -9.74 -6.12
N PHE A 51 -18.19 -8.75 -7.01
CA PHE A 51 -17.61 -7.42 -6.86
C PHE A 51 -18.08 -6.76 -5.55
N GLY A 52 -19.38 -6.91 -5.22
CA GLY A 52 -19.95 -6.43 -3.97
C GLY A 52 -19.34 -7.07 -2.73
N THR A 53 -19.12 -8.39 -2.73
CA THR A 53 -18.49 -9.09 -1.60
C THR A 53 -17.05 -8.63 -1.39
N GLY A 54 -16.28 -8.47 -2.48
CA GLY A 54 -14.93 -7.91 -2.40
C GLY A 54 -14.90 -6.50 -1.81
N LEU A 55 -15.83 -5.63 -2.21
CA LEU A 55 -15.93 -4.27 -1.70
C LEU A 55 -16.29 -4.24 -0.20
N VAL A 56 -17.19 -5.11 0.26
CA VAL A 56 -17.53 -5.23 1.69
C VAL A 56 -16.32 -5.68 2.51
N VAL A 57 -15.60 -6.71 2.06
CA VAL A 57 -14.39 -7.19 2.74
C VAL A 57 -13.32 -6.10 2.82
N LEU A 58 -13.08 -5.36 1.73
CA LEU A 58 -12.12 -4.25 1.71
C LEU A 58 -12.55 -3.10 2.63
N PHE A 59 -13.86 -2.78 2.68
CA PHE A 59 -14.38 -1.74 3.58
C PHE A 59 -14.16 -2.11 5.05
N VAL A 60 -14.51 -3.33 5.46
CA VAL A 60 -14.31 -3.81 6.84
C VAL A 60 -12.82 -3.81 7.19
N ALA A 61 -11.96 -4.30 6.30
CA ALA A 61 -10.51 -4.28 6.51
C ALA A 61 -9.97 -2.85 6.70
N GLN A 62 -10.48 -1.88 5.93
CA GLN A 62 -10.06 -0.48 6.03
C GLN A 62 -10.53 0.18 7.34
N VAL A 63 -11.72 -0.18 7.85
CA VAL A 63 -12.20 0.28 9.17
C VAL A 63 -11.32 -0.27 10.29
N LEU A 64 -11.04 -1.58 10.29
CA LEU A 64 -10.16 -2.20 11.29
C LEU A 64 -8.75 -1.61 11.25
N SER A 65 -8.21 -1.36 10.06
CA SER A 65 -6.90 -0.71 9.88
C SER A 65 -6.87 0.72 10.45
N ALA A 66 -7.96 1.48 10.27
CA ALA A 66 -8.08 2.83 10.83
C ALA A 66 -8.14 2.81 12.37
N ILE A 67 -8.86 1.84 12.95
CA ILE A 67 -8.95 1.63 14.40
C ILE A 67 -7.58 1.24 14.96
N MET A 68 -6.91 0.25 14.36
CA MET A 68 -5.56 -0.18 14.75
C MET A 68 -4.57 0.99 14.73
N GLY A 69 -4.62 1.85 13.71
CA GLY A 69 -3.77 3.03 13.61
C GLY A 69 -3.97 4.04 14.76
N LEU A 70 -5.22 4.25 15.20
CA LEU A 70 -5.53 5.11 16.35
C LEU A 70 -5.05 4.49 17.67
N TYR A 71 -5.29 3.20 17.89
CA TYR A 71 -4.80 2.49 19.07
C TYR A 71 -3.27 2.51 19.17
N THR A 72 -2.57 2.34 18.05
CA THR A 72 -1.11 2.41 18.00
C THR A 72 -0.60 3.80 18.38
N GLU A 73 -1.27 4.86 17.92
CA GLU A 73 -0.92 6.24 18.26
C GLU A 73 -1.08 6.54 19.76
N GLU A 74 -2.19 6.13 20.36
CA GLU A 74 -2.41 6.32 21.81
C GLU A 74 -1.47 5.48 22.67
N THR A 75 -1.19 4.25 22.25
CA THR A 75 -0.22 3.38 22.94
C THR A 75 1.17 4.03 22.97
N TYR A 76 1.61 4.62 21.85
CA TYR A 76 2.89 5.34 21.81
C TYR A 76 2.89 6.63 22.63
N LYS A 77 1.74 7.31 22.80
CA LYS A 77 1.63 8.47 23.70
C LYS A 77 1.77 8.09 25.16
N GLN A 78 1.19 6.95 25.56
CA GLN A 78 1.17 6.53 26.96
C GLN A 78 2.45 5.81 27.39
N TYR A 79 2.98 4.92 26.56
CA TYR A 79 4.12 4.05 26.90
C TYR A 79 5.43 4.46 26.23
N GLY A 80 5.41 5.45 25.35
CA GLY A 80 6.59 5.91 24.61
C GLY A 80 6.81 5.17 23.28
N PRO A 81 7.77 5.63 22.46
CA PRO A 81 7.93 5.22 21.07
C PRO A 81 8.69 3.89 20.89
N HIS A 82 8.23 2.82 21.56
CA HIS A 82 8.80 1.47 21.48
C HIS A 82 8.35 0.72 20.20
N TRP A 83 8.70 1.26 19.02
CA TRP A 83 8.26 0.70 17.74
C TRP A 83 8.72 -0.73 17.46
N ARG A 84 9.86 -1.16 18.02
CA ARG A 84 10.37 -2.53 17.86
C ARG A 84 9.51 -3.55 18.57
N GLU A 85 9.04 -3.22 19.76
CA GLU A 85 8.16 -4.06 20.56
C GLU A 85 6.78 -4.15 19.91
N ASN A 86 6.21 -3.01 19.50
CA ASN A 86 4.95 -3.01 18.75
C ASN A 86 5.05 -3.84 17.46
N LEU A 87 6.16 -3.74 16.73
CA LEU A 87 6.41 -4.55 15.55
C LEU A 87 6.49 -6.04 15.90
N PHE A 88 7.25 -6.40 16.94
CA PHE A 88 7.41 -7.78 17.40
C PHE A 88 6.07 -8.39 17.82
N TYR A 89 5.33 -7.75 18.72
CA TYR A 89 4.05 -8.26 19.22
C TYR A 89 2.99 -8.34 18.13
N SER A 90 2.90 -7.33 17.25
CA SER A 90 1.93 -7.36 16.14
C SER A 90 2.16 -8.56 15.21
N HIS A 91 3.41 -8.90 14.91
CA HIS A 91 3.72 -10.02 14.03
C HIS A 91 3.61 -11.36 14.77
N LEU A 92 4.14 -11.44 15.99
CA LEU A 92 4.07 -12.64 16.82
C LEU A 92 2.63 -13.06 17.09
N LEU A 93 1.76 -12.13 17.47
CA LEU A 93 0.33 -12.40 17.74
C LEU A 93 -0.45 -12.72 16.47
N SER A 94 0.02 -12.26 15.29
CA SER A 94 -0.61 -12.61 14.02
C SER A 94 -0.34 -14.07 13.59
N LEU A 95 0.83 -14.63 13.93
CA LEU A 95 1.22 -16.00 13.55
C LEU A 95 0.21 -17.09 13.98
N PRO A 96 -0.25 -17.17 15.24
CA PRO A 96 -1.24 -18.18 15.63
C PRO A 96 -2.59 -17.97 14.93
N LEU A 97 -2.94 -16.72 14.57
CA LEU A 97 -4.16 -16.44 13.81
C LEU A 97 -4.09 -16.99 12.37
N PHE A 98 -2.89 -17.19 11.81
CA PHE A 98 -2.69 -17.81 10.50
C PHE A 98 -2.69 -19.35 10.52
N LEU A 99 -2.56 -19.98 11.69
CA LEU A 99 -2.54 -21.43 11.84
C LEU A 99 -3.73 -22.17 11.18
N PRO A 100 -5.01 -21.74 11.36
CA PRO A 100 -6.14 -22.41 10.68
C PRO A 100 -6.09 -22.26 9.15
N PHE A 101 -5.38 -21.26 8.62
CA PHE A 101 -5.23 -21.03 7.18
C PHE A 101 -3.98 -21.73 6.59
N ALA A 102 -3.11 -22.30 7.42
CA ALA A 102 -1.90 -23.02 7.02
C ALA A 102 -2.11 -24.04 5.88
N PRO A 103 -3.14 -24.92 5.88
CA PRO A 103 -3.31 -25.88 4.79
C PRO A 103 -3.58 -25.21 3.44
N SER A 104 -4.24 -24.04 3.43
CA SER A 104 -4.41 -23.26 2.20
C SER A 104 -3.11 -22.62 1.75
N LEU A 105 -2.35 -22.04 2.69
CA LEU A 105 -1.07 -21.39 2.43
C LEU A 105 -0.03 -22.36 1.86
N ILE A 106 0.09 -23.55 2.45
CA ILE A 106 1.04 -24.58 1.99
C ILE A 106 0.70 -25.05 0.57
N ARG A 107 -0.59 -25.24 0.27
CA ARG A 107 -1.04 -25.61 -1.09
C ARG A 107 -0.68 -24.54 -2.12
N GLN A 108 -0.90 -23.27 -1.81
CA GLN A 108 -0.54 -22.17 -2.70
C GLN A 108 0.98 -22.01 -2.86
N PHE A 109 1.73 -22.15 -1.76
CA PHE A 109 3.19 -22.12 -1.80
C PHE A 109 3.76 -23.22 -2.69
N ARG A 110 3.25 -24.46 -2.58
CA ARG A 110 3.66 -25.56 -3.47
C ARG A 110 3.36 -25.27 -4.95
N LYS A 111 2.22 -24.64 -5.25
CA LYS A 111 1.91 -24.22 -6.63
C LYS A 111 2.90 -23.18 -7.16
N LEU A 112 3.29 -22.22 -6.32
CA LEU A 112 4.30 -21.21 -6.66
C LEU A 112 5.70 -21.81 -6.81
N ALA A 113 6.05 -22.77 -5.95
CA ALA A 113 7.35 -23.46 -5.99
C ALA A 113 7.52 -24.32 -7.25
N ASN A 114 6.43 -24.87 -7.78
CA ASN A 114 6.44 -25.65 -9.03
C ASN A 114 6.32 -24.78 -10.29
N SER A 115 6.50 -23.46 -10.19
CA SER A 115 6.39 -22.56 -11.34
C SER A 115 7.64 -22.59 -12.23
N PRO A 116 7.50 -22.25 -13.54
CA PRO A 116 8.63 -22.25 -14.46
C PRO A 116 9.78 -21.34 -13.98
N PRO A 117 11.05 -21.73 -14.22
CA PRO A 117 12.21 -20.96 -13.82
C PRO A 117 12.24 -19.60 -14.52
N LEU A 118 12.73 -18.57 -13.82
CA LEU A 118 12.86 -17.24 -14.41
C LEU A 118 14.12 -17.18 -15.27
N SER A 119 13.94 -17.10 -16.57
CA SER A 119 14.99 -16.67 -17.49
C SER A 119 15.17 -15.17 -17.36
N LEU A 120 15.93 -14.72 -16.35
CA LEU A 120 16.41 -13.34 -16.30
C LEU A 120 17.61 -13.21 -17.24
N PRO A 121 17.55 -12.40 -18.32
CA PRO A 121 18.74 -11.88 -18.95
C PRO A 121 19.37 -10.83 -18.02
N MET A 122 19.95 -11.27 -16.90
CA MET A 122 20.72 -10.42 -15.97
C MET A 122 22.12 -10.12 -16.53
N ALA A 123 22.23 -9.91 -17.84
CA ALA A 123 23.48 -9.60 -18.53
C ALA A 123 23.55 -8.14 -19.01
N GLN A 124 22.55 -7.31 -18.70
CA GLN A 124 22.44 -5.96 -19.30
C GLN A 124 22.04 -4.86 -18.32
N LEU A 125 22.34 -4.98 -17.02
CA LEU A 125 22.28 -3.83 -16.10
C LEU A 125 23.59 -3.03 -16.22
N PRO A 126 23.61 -1.88 -16.93
CA PRO A 126 24.81 -1.05 -17.01
C PRO A 126 24.89 -0.24 -15.72
N GLY A 127 25.89 -0.52 -14.88
CA GLY A 127 26.13 0.25 -13.64
C GLY A 127 26.47 -0.60 -12.41
N PHE A 128 26.21 -1.91 -12.46
CA PHE A 128 26.77 -2.85 -11.48
C PHE A 128 28.09 -3.36 -12.07
N GLY A 129 29.20 -2.70 -11.75
CA GLY A 129 30.54 -2.97 -12.27
C GLY A 129 31.13 -4.32 -11.84
N LEU A 130 30.44 -5.42 -12.13
CA LEU A 130 30.98 -6.77 -12.13
C LEU A 130 31.50 -7.11 -13.53
N SER A 131 32.36 -6.25 -14.06
CA SER A 131 33.27 -6.61 -15.14
C SER A 131 34.45 -7.36 -14.53
N GLY A 132 34.17 -8.57 -14.07
CA GLY A 132 35.16 -9.55 -13.65
C GLY A 132 35.07 -10.73 -14.60
N ASP A 133 36.18 -11.00 -15.28
CA ASP A 133 36.41 -12.14 -16.15
C ASP A 133 36.26 -13.42 -15.31
N VAL A 134 35.07 -13.99 -15.25
CA VAL A 134 34.79 -15.24 -14.53
C VAL A 134 34.23 -16.22 -15.55
N GLY A 135 35.11 -17.14 -15.96
CA GLY A 135 34.83 -18.18 -16.93
C GLY A 135 33.60 -19.01 -16.58
N ASP A 136 32.85 -19.33 -17.63
CA ASP A 136 32.07 -20.55 -17.85
C ASP A 136 31.36 -21.17 -16.64
N GLY A 137 30.73 -20.30 -15.85
CA GLY A 137 29.88 -20.65 -14.73
C GLY A 137 28.66 -19.74 -14.76
N LEU A 138 27.85 -19.85 -15.82
CA LEU A 138 26.48 -19.36 -15.80
C LEU A 138 25.84 -19.89 -14.51
N PHE A 139 25.66 -19.02 -13.52
CA PHE A 139 24.82 -19.30 -12.37
C PHE A 139 23.40 -19.53 -12.90
N GLN A 140 23.12 -20.76 -13.36
CA GLN A 140 21.79 -21.31 -13.58
C GLN A 140 21.15 -21.48 -12.21
N LEU A 141 20.89 -20.37 -11.53
CA LEU A 141 19.98 -20.31 -10.41
C LEU A 141 18.59 -20.58 -11.00
N GLN A 142 18.23 -21.87 -11.09
CA GLN A 142 16.88 -22.34 -11.36
C GLN A 142 15.96 -21.97 -10.18
N ILE A 143 15.75 -20.67 -9.99
CA ILE A 143 14.79 -20.16 -9.02
C ILE A 143 13.46 -20.04 -9.75
N PRO A 144 12.37 -20.66 -9.23
CA PRO A 144 11.04 -20.49 -9.77
C PRO A 144 10.69 -19.00 -9.82
N SER A 145 10.27 -18.52 -10.98
CA SER A 145 9.99 -17.10 -11.23
C SER A 145 9.04 -16.47 -10.22
N GLN A 146 8.01 -17.22 -9.83
CA GLN A 146 7.03 -16.74 -8.88
C GLN A 146 7.57 -16.67 -7.44
N LEU A 147 8.56 -17.51 -7.10
CA LEU A 147 9.24 -17.45 -5.81
C LEU A 147 10.15 -16.22 -5.73
N ALA A 148 10.84 -15.88 -6.82
CA ALA A 148 11.64 -14.65 -6.89
C ALA A 148 10.78 -13.39 -6.72
N TYR A 149 9.62 -13.33 -7.38
CA TYR A 149 8.67 -12.22 -7.18
C TYR A 149 8.10 -12.18 -5.76
N LEU A 150 7.80 -13.33 -5.17
CA LEU A 150 7.34 -13.42 -3.78
C LEU A 150 8.39 -12.88 -2.81
N VAL A 151 9.65 -13.29 -2.94
CA VAL A 151 10.76 -12.80 -2.11
C VAL A 151 10.92 -11.29 -2.27
N THR A 152 10.90 -10.79 -3.51
CA THR A 152 10.99 -9.34 -3.78
C THR A 152 9.84 -8.58 -3.12
N ASN A 153 8.62 -9.14 -3.18
CA ASN A 153 7.45 -8.56 -2.52
C ASN A 153 7.58 -8.56 -1.00
N VAL A 154 8.09 -9.64 -0.39
CA VAL A 154 8.32 -9.73 1.06
C VAL A 154 9.38 -8.74 1.53
N VAL A 155 10.51 -8.62 0.82
CA VAL A 155 11.59 -7.70 1.16
C VAL A 155 11.11 -6.24 1.09
N THR A 156 10.40 -5.89 0.01
CA THR A 156 9.85 -4.54 -0.14
C THR A 156 8.77 -4.24 0.90
N GLN A 157 7.89 -5.21 1.22
CA GLN A 157 6.91 -5.06 2.31
C GLN A 157 7.59 -4.88 3.67
N TYR A 158 8.61 -5.67 3.99
CA TYR A 158 9.35 -5.54 5.23
C TYR A 158 9.98 -4.15 5.37
N ALA A 159 10.69 -3.67 4.33
CA ALA A 159 11.28 -2.35 4.31
C ALA A 159 10.21 -1.25 4.52
N CYS A 160 9.06 -1.39 3.86
CA CYS A 160 7.94 -0.46 4.01
C CYS A 160 7.34 -0.47 5.42
N ILE A 161 7.05 -1.66 5.98
CA ILE A 161 6.42 -1.80 7.31
C ILE A 161 7.37 -1.29 8.39
N ARG A 162 8.67 -1.59 8.28
CA ARG A 162 9.69 -1.06 9.17
C ARG A 162 9.79 0.45 9.08
N GLY A 163 9.83 1.01 7.86
CA GLY A 163 9.86 2.45 7.63
C GLY A 163 8.64 3.18 8.21
N VAL A 164 7.45 2.61 8.04
CA VAL A 164 6.20 3.17 8.56
C VAL A 164 6.13 3.09 10.09
N ASN A 165 6.52 1.98 10.70
CA ASN A 165 6.54 1.84 12.17
C ASN A 165 7.60 2.75 12.81
N LEU A 166 8.76 2.91 12.18
CA LEU A 166 9.77 3.89 12.61
C LEU A 166 9.23 5.32 12.51
N LEU A 167 8.60 5.65 11.37
CA LEU A 167 8.01 6.97 11.16
C LEU A 167 6.88 7.26 12.16
N ALA A 168 6.06 6.27 12.49
CA ALA A 168 4.99 6.40 13.49
C ALA A 168 5.51 6.66 14.91
N ALA A 169 6.70 6.16 15.24
CA ALA A 169 7.36 6.46 16.52
C ALA A 169 7.92 7.89 16.60
N VAL A 170 8.21 8.54 15.46
CA VAL A 170 8.86 9.86 15.41
C VAL A 170 7.98 10.95 14.79
N SER A 171 6.76 10.64 14.39
CA SER A 171 5.86 11.56 13.68
C SER A 171 4.40 11.34 14.06
N SER A 172 3.59 12.38 13.84
CA SER A 172 2.13 12.26 14.01
C SER A 172 1.53 11.23 13.04
N ALA A 173 0.44 10.56 13.45
CA ALA A 173 -0.28 9.61 12.59
C ALA A 173 -0.74 10.20 11.24
N LEU A 174 -0.88 11.53 11.17
CA LEU A 174 -1.20 12.26 9.94
C LEU A 174 -0.04 12.18 8.93
N THR A 175 1.20 12.38 9.37
CA THR A 175 2.41 12.28 8.53
C THR A 175 2.59 10.85 8.01
N VAL A 176 2.36 9.86 8.86
CA VAL A 176 2.40 8.44 8.49
C VAL A 176 1.36 8.15 7.40
N THR A 177 0.16 8.68 7.54
CA THR A 177 -0.91 8.55 6.54
C THR A 177 -0.52 9.21 5.22
N ILE A 178 0.14 10.37 5.23
CA ILE A 178 0.60 11.05 4.00
C ILE A 178 1.68 10.23 3.29
N VAL A 179 2.70 9.75 3.99
CA VAL A 179 3.78 8.92 3.41
C VAL A 179 3.23 7.62 2.82
N LEU A 180 2.28 6.99 3.53
CA LEU A 180 1.58 5.81 3.02
C LEU A 180 0.80 6.08 1.74
N ASN A 181 0.16 7.25 1.62
CA ASN A 181 -0.54 7.66 0.40
C ASN A 181 0.45 7.92 -0.75
N ILE A 182 1.55 8.64 -0.49
CA ILE A 182 2.60 8.89 -1.51
C ILE A 182 3.19 7.58 -2.03
N ARG A 183 3.45 6.60 -1.16
CA ARG A 183 3.92 5.28 -1.60
C ARG A 183 2.94 4.60 -2.55
N LYS A 184 1.65 4.55 -2.18
CA LYS A 184 0.60 3.98 -3.03
C LYS A 184 0.50 4.72 -4.37
N LEU A 185 0.66 6.03 -4.33
CA LEU A 185 0.65 6.93 -5.48
C LEU A 185 1.79 6.62 -6.48
N VAL A 186 3.02 6.58 -5.99
CA VAL A 186 4.21 6.30 -6.80
C VAL A 186 4.13 4.88 -7.37
N SER A 187 3.67 3.92 -6.58
CA SER A 187 3.47 2.55 -7.05
C SER A 187 2.42 2.45 -8.16
N LEU A 188 1.35 3.26 -8.09
CA LEU A 188 0.34 3.35 -9.15
C LEU A 188 0.93 3.96 -10.42
N LEU A 189 1.66 5.08 -10.33
CA LEU A 189 2.30 5.70 -11.49
C LEU A 189 3.32 4.77 -12.17
N LEU A 190 4.16 4.09 -11.37
CA LEU A 190 5.10 3.09 -11.88
C LEU A 190 4.37 1.93 -12.55
N SER A 191 3.26 1.47 -11.98
CA SER A 191 2.44 0.41 -12.61
C SER A 191 1.88 0.85 -13.96
N ILE A 192 1.41 2.10 -14.09
CA ILE A 192 0.90 2.60 -15.37
C ILE A 192 2.04 2.70 -16.40
N TRP A 193 3.18 3.22 -15.96
CA TRP A 193 4.35 3.43 -16.83
C TRP A 193 4.98 2.12 -17.28
N LEU A 194 5.15 1.14 -16.38
CA LEU A 194 5.81 -0.13 -16.66
C LEU A 194 4.96 -1.09 -17.51
N PHE A 195 3.65 -1.15 -17.27
CA PHE A 195 2.76 -2.10 -17.96
C PHE A 195 2.12 -1.54 -19.23
N GLY A 196 2.30 -0.25 -19.54
CA GLY A 196 1.78 0.36 -20.78
C GLY A 196 0.27 0.19 -20.99
N ASN A 197 -0.50 -0.03 -19.92
CA ASN A 197 -1.89 -0.44 -20.01
C ASN A 197 -2.78 0.73 -20.47
N ARG A 198 -3.65 0.50 -21.46
CA ARG A 198 -4.69 1.45 -21.87
C ARG A 198 -5.77 1.51 -20.78
N LEU A 199 -5.58 2.43 -19.83
CA LEU A 199 -6.57 2.69 -18.80
C LEU A 199 -7.84 3.24 -19.43
N ALA A 200 -9.00 2.79 -18.94
CA ALA A 200 -10.27 3.42 -19.30
C ALA A 200 -10.19 4.92 -18.96
N ALA A 201 -10.72 5.77 -19.84
CA ALA A 201 -10.65 7.22 -19.66
C ALA A 201 -11.20 7.67 -18.29
N GLY A 202 -12.23 7.00 -17.76
CA GLY A 202 -12.76 7.25 -16.42
C GLY A 202 -11.79 6.89 -15.28
N THR A 203 -10.89 5.92 -15.49
CA THR A 203 -9.82 5.60 -14.53
C THR A 203 -8.76 6.69 -14.50
N LEU A 204 -8.44 7.29 -15.66
CA LEU A 204 -7.51 8.42 -15.74
C LEU A 204 -8.09 9.68 -15.06
N ILE A 205 -9.36 9.99 -15.33
CA ILE A 205 -10.06 11.12 -14.69
C ILE A 205 -10.13 10.89 -13.17
N GLY A 206 -10.54 9.70 -12.74
CA GLY A 206 -10.59 9.35 -11.32
C GLY A 206 -9.23 9.44 -10.66
N ALA A 207 -8.15 9.01 -11.34
CA ALA A 207 -6.79 9.21 -10.88
C ALA A 207 -6.51 10.71 -10.67
N ILE A 208 -6.64 11.56 -11.68
CA ILE A 208 -6.35 13.01 -11.58
C ILE A 208 -7.08 13.65 -10.38
N ILE A 209 -8.35 13.31 -10.16
CA ILE A 209 -9.13 13.79 -9.02
C ILE A 209 -8.51 13.33 -7.69
N VAL A 210 -8.15 12.05 -7.56
CA VAL A 210 -7.50 11.50 -6.36
C VAL A 210 -6.12 12.15 -6.10
N PHE A 211 -5.32 12.36 -7.15
CA PHE A 211 -4.03 13.04 -7.07
C PHE A 211 -4.19 14.49 -6.60
N GLY A 212 -5.10 15.25 -7.21
CA GLY A 212 -5.38 16.63 -6.83
C GLY A 212 -5.90 16.76 -5.40
N ALA A 213 -6.85 15.90 -5.02
CA ALA A 213 -7.41 15.87 -3.67
C ALA A 213 -6.36 15.48 -2.61
N GLY A 214 -5.52 14.49 -2.90
CA GLY A 214 -4.42 14.08 -2.01
C GLY A 214 -3.38 15.19 -1.82
N GLY A 215 -3.04 15.90 -2.90
CA GLY A 215 -2.17 17.08 -2.85
C GLY A 215 -2.76 18.20 -1.99
N LEU A 216 -4.03 18.55 -2.21
CA LEU A 216 -4.73 19.58 -1.44
C LEU A 216 -4.80 19.23 0.06
N TYR A 217 -5.10 17.98 0.40
CA TYR A 217 -5.11 17.48 1.78
C TYR A 217 -3.73 17.62 2.44
N SER A 218 -2.66 17.27 1.71
CA SER A 218 -1.29 17.32 2.22
C SER A 218 -0.81 18.76 2.50
N LEU A 219 -1.10 19.69 1.58
CA LEU A 219 -0.71 21.10 1.71
C LEU A 219 -1.38 21.79 2.91
N ASP A 220 -2.69 21.61 3.09
CA ASP A 220 -3.42 22.19 4.22
C ASP A 220 -2.93 21.61 5.56
N SER A 221 -2.66 20.29 5.58
CA SER A 221 -2.11 19.62 6.75
C SER A 221 -0.74 20.17 7.15
N ARG A 222 0.15 20.46 6.18
CA ARG A 222 1.48 21.04 6.42
C ARG A 222 1.40 22.49 6.90
N ALA A 223 0.50 23.29 6.33
CA ALA A 223 0.28 24.68 6.74
C ALA A 223 -0.21 24.78 8.20
N LYS A 224 -1.08 23.86 8.63
CA LYS A 224 -1.59 23.80 10.01
C LYS A 224 -0.49 23.44 11.02
N THR A 225 0.36 22.46 10.71
CA THR A 225 1.49 22.07 11.58
C THR A 225 2.53 23.18 11.72
N SER A 226 2.85 23.88 10.62
CA SER A 226 3.79 25.02 10.63
C SER A 226 3.30 26.18 11.51
N ARG A 227 2.01 26.52 11.42
CA ARG A 227 1.39 27.53 12.31
C ARG A 227 1.41 27.11 13.78
N ALA A 228 1.21 25.83 14.08
CA ALA A 228 1.23 25.34 15.45
C ALA A 228 2.63 25.42 16.08
N GLN A 229 3.68 25.04 15.34
CA GLN A 229 5.07 25.17 15.82
C GLN A 229 5.49 26.64 16.02
N LYS A 230 5.08 27.54 15.13
CA LYS A 230 5.41 28.97 15.24
C LYS A 230 4.80 29.63 16.49
N ASN A 231 3.64 29.15 16.94
CA ASN A 231 2.98 29.64 18.15
C ASN A 231 3.57 29.06 19.45
N VAL A 232 4.26 27.91 19.38
CA VAL A 232 4.92 27.30 20.55
C VAL A 232 6.31 27.91 20.77
N GLY A 233 7.04 28.27 19.71
CA GLY A 233 8.34 28.96 19.83
C GLY A 233 8.25 30.47 20.12
N ALA A 234 7.03 31.03 20.20
CA ALA A 234 6.77 32.42 20.55
C ALA A 234 6.26 32.61 21.99
N LYS A 235 6.24 31.52 22.78
CA LYS A 235 5.99 31.52 24.22
C LYS A 235 7.27 31.13 24.94
#